data_AF-A0AAW3EL06-F1
#
_entry.id   AF-A0AAW3EL06-F1
#
_cell.length_a   1.000
_cell.length_b   1.000
_cell.length_c   1.000
_cell.angle_alpha   90.00
_cell.angle_beta   90.00
_cell.angle_gamma   90.00
#
_symmetry.space_group_name_H-M   'P 1'
#
loop_
_entity.id
_entity.type
_entity.pdbx_description
1 polymer ?
#
loop_
_entity_poly.entity_id
_entity_poly.type
_entity_poly.pdbx_seq_one_letter_code
_entity_poly.pdbx_strand_id
1 'polypeptide(L)' 'MMGKQQEARHSVIKNEQAVISPIWLMYSGVGTRRYTFIWGMVGENQVFGDMDHVKVSELR' A
#
# COMPACT_ATOMS: atom_id res chain seq x y z
N MET A 1 -0.22 2.98 5.37
CA MET A 1 1.08 3.55 4.97
C MET A 1 1.15 3.60 3.47
N MET A 2 1.61 4.71 2.94
CA MET A 2 1.83 4.97 1.52
C MET A 2 3.02 5.91 1.38
N GLY A 3 3.69 5.92 0.24
CA GLY A 3 4.89 6.75 0.06
C GLY A 3 6.03 5.99 -0.57
N LYS A 4 7.11 6.71 -0.88
CA LYS A 4 8.41 6.10 -1.12
C LYS A 4 8.96 5.55 0.19
N GLN A 5 9.85 4.57 0.11
CA GLN A 5 10.44 3.86 1.26
C GLN A 5 10.99 4.81 2.35
N GLN A 6 11.65 5.90 1.94
CA GLN A 6 12.29 6.88 2.83
C GLN A 6 11.41 8.11 3.16
N GLU A 7 10.18 8.13 2.64
CA GLU A 7 9.23 9.22 2.83
C GLU A 7 7.84 8.64 3.10
N ALA A 8 7.76 7.68 4.02
CA ALA A 8 6.49 7.06 4.35
C ALA A 8 5.53 8.12 4.93
N ARG A 9 4.27 8.03 4.51
CA ARG A 9 3.15 8.83 4.99
C ARG A 9 1.99 7.89 5.34
N HIS A 10 1.00 8.42 6.05
CA HIS A 10 -0.22 7.69 6.33
C HIS A 10 -1.43 8.59 6.16
N SER A 11 -2.53 7.97 5.74
CA SER A 11 -3.85 8.57 5.73
C SER A 11 -4.72 7.81 6.70
N VAL A 12 -5.52 8.53 7.49
CA VAL A 12 -6.53 7.92 8.36
C VAL A 12 -7.75 7.63 7.51
N ILE A 13 -8.11 6.35 7.39
CA ILE A 13 -9.19 5.86 6.54
C ILE A 13 -10.32 5.33 7.43
N LYS A 14 -11.56 5.72 7.12
CA LYS A 14 -12.78 5.23 7.79
C LYS A 14 -13.39 4.06 7.02
N ASN A 15 -14.42 3.44 7.60
CA ASN A 15 -15.16 2.37 6.95
C ASN A 15 -15.59 2.75 5.52
N GLU A 16 -15.45 1.80 4.59
CA GLU A 16 -15.88 1.91 3.18
C GLU A 16 -15.27 3.06 2.36
N GLN A 17 -14.12 3.59 2.79
CA GLN A 17 -13.35 4.53 1.97
C GLN A 17 -12.32 3.80 1.11
N ALA A 18 -12.05 4.36 -0.07
CA ALA A 18 -11.04 3.85 -1.00
C ALA A 18 -9.81 4.78 -1.01
N VAL A 19 -8.65 4.19 -1.31
CA VAL A 19 -7.38 4.90 -1.50
C VAL A 19 -6.79 4.47 -2.84
N ILE A 20 -6.32 5.44 -3.62
CA ILE A 20 -5.61 5.18 -4.88
C ILE A 20 -4.10 5.22 -4.60
N SER A 21 -3.38 4.19 -5.07
CA SER A 21 -1.92 4.11 -4.97
C SER A 21 -1.29 4.17 -6.37
N PRO A 22 -0.59 5.26 -6.72
CA PRO A 22 0.29 5.28 -7.88
C PRO A 22 1.39 4.21 -7.80
N ILE A 23 1.90 3.77 -8.96
CA ILE A 23 2.87 2.67 -9.10
C ILE A 23 4.18 2.88 -8.31
N TRP A 24 4.60 4.13 -8.11
CA TRP A 24 5.83 4.46 -7.39
C TRP A 24 5.68 4.53 -5.85
N LEU A 25 4.50 4.18 -5.32
CA LEU A 25 4.25 4.17 -3.88
C LEU A 25 4.16 2.74 -3.36
N MET A 26 4.73 2.51 -2.18
CA MET A 26 4.33 1.37 -1.37
C MET A 26 2.86 1.53 -0.95
N TYR A 27 2.18 0.42 -0.68
CA TYR A 27 0.87 0.40 -0.04
C TYR A 27 0.83 -0.67 1.04
N SER A 28 0.50 -0.29 2.27
CA SER A 28 0.33 -1.18 3.42
C SER A 28 -0.72 -0.60 4.37
N GLY A 29 -1.39 -1.42 5.17
CA GLY A 29 -2.49 -0.99 6.05
C GLY A 29 -2.35 -1.55 7.46
N VAL A 30 -2.76 -0.76 8.45
CA VAL A 30 -2.93 -1.22 9.84
C VAL A 30 -4.23 -0.65 10.39
N GLY A 31 -5.01 -1.50 11.03
CA GLY A 31 -6.29 -1.15 11.63
C GLY A 31 -6.20 -1.12 13.16
N THR A 32 -7.02 -0.28 13.78
CA THR A 32 -7.19 -0.26 15.25
C THR A 32 -8.09 -1.40 15.74
N ARG A 33 -8.80 -2.07 14.83
CA ARG A 33 -9.65 -3.25 15.04
C ARG A 33 -9.55 -4.16 13.81
N ARG A 34 -10.24 -5.32 13.84
CA ARG A 34 -10.42 -6.16 12.66
C ARG A 34 -11.12 -5.37 11.55
N TYR A 35 -10.62 -5.52 10.33
CA TYR A 35 -11.17 -4.91 9.12
C TYR A 35 -11.01 -5.88 7.94
N THR A 36 -11.75 -5.60 6.87
CA THR A 36 -11.62 -6.28 5.58
C THR A 36 -11.45 -5.20 4.51
N PHE A 37 -10.72 -5.50 3.45
CA PHE A 37 -10.54 -4.60 2.32
C PHE A 37 -10.51 -5.40 1.02
N ILE A 38 -10.79 -4.70 -0.08
CA ILE A 38 -10.71 -5.23 -1.45
C ILE A 38 -9.56 -4.49 -2.12
N TRP A 39 -8.72 -5.22 -2.87
CA TRP A 39 -7.66 -4.64 -3.68
C TRP A 39 -7.89 -4.96 -5.16
N GLY A 40 -7.50 -4.03 -6.02
CA GLY A 40 -7.52 -4.18 -7.47
C GLY A 40 -6.29 -3.50 -8.05
N MET A 41 -5.67 -4.14 -9.04
CA MET A 41 -4.47 -3.65 -9.72
C MET A 41 -4.69 -3.75 -11.23
N VAL A 42 -4.16 -2.77 -11.96
CA VAL A 42 -4.09 -2.78 -13.43
C VAL A 42 -2.69 -2.33 -13.82
N GLY A 43 -2.21 -2.76 -14.99
CA GLY A 43 -0.88 -2.42 -15.48
C GLY A 43 -0.59 -3.12 -16.80
N GLU A 44 0.68 -3.07 -17.22
CA GLU A 44 1.14 -3.69 -18.46
C GLU A 44 1.12 -5.23 -18.39
N ASN A 45 1.28 -5.81 -17.21
CA ASN A 45 1.35 -7.25 -17.01
C ASN A 45 0.54 -7.72 -15.77
N GLN A 46 0.39 -9.04 -15.62
CA GLN A 46 -0.21 -9.69 -14.45
C GLN A 46 0.80 -10.60 -13.72
N VAL A 47 2.09 -10.25 -13.78
CA VAL A 47 3.16 -11.01 -13.14
C VAL A 47 3.32 -10.51 -11.71
N PHE A 48 2.57 -11.10 -10.77
CA PHE A 48 2.55 -10.62 -9.38
C PHE A 48 3.89 -10.72 -8.63
N GLY A 49 4.88 -11.45 -9.16
CA GLY A 49 6.24 -11.49 -8.61
C GLY A 49 7.16 -10.37 -9.10
N ASP A 50 6.74 -9.61 -10.12
CA ASP A 50 7.48 -8.48 -10.66
C ASP A 50 7.26 -7.25 -9.77
N MET A 51 7.94 -7.23 -8.61
CA MET A 51 7.79 -6.22 -7.59
C MET A 51 9.11 -5.95 -6.84
N ASP A 52 9.31 -4.69 -6.44
CA ASP A 52 10.39 -4.31 -5.55
C ASP A 52 10.01 -4.60 -4.09
N HIS A 53 10.59 -5.66 -3.53
CA HIS A 53 10.37 -6.01 -2.13
C HIS A 53 11.11 -5.04 -1.19
N VAL A 54 10.43 -4.63 -0.11
CA VAL A 54 10.97 -3.70 0.88
C VAL A 54 10.93 -4.34 2.26
N LYS A 55 12.04 -4.33 2.99
CA LYS A 55 12.03 -4.78 4.39
C LYS A 55 11.49 -3.67 5.28
N VAL A 56 10.64 -4.03 6.25
CA VAL A 56 10.08 -3.06 7.21
C VAL A 56 11.20 -2.32 7.98
N SER A 57 12.32 -2.99 8.25
CA SER A 57 13.50 -2.39 8.90
C SER A 57 14.17 -1.26 8.11
N GLU A 58 13.84 -1.10 6.83
CA GLU A 58 14.42 -0.09 5.93
C GLU A 58 13.49 1.12 5.72
N LEU A 59 12.27 1.09 6.28
CA LEU A 59 11.27 2.15 6.15
C LEU A 59 11.58 3.35 7.06
N ARG A 60 11.22 4.55 6.59
CA ARG A 60 11.42 5.82 7.32
C ARG A 60 10.22 6.75 7.24
#